data_AF-A0A453I526-F1
#
_entry.id   AF-A0A453I526-F1
#
_cell.length_a   1.000
_cell.length_b   1.000
_cell.length_c   1.000
_cell.angle_alpha   90.00
_cell.angle_beta   90.00
_cell.angle_gamma   90.00
#
_symmetry.space_group_name_H-M   'P 1'
#
loop_
_entity.id
_entity.type
_entity.pdbx_description
1 polymer ?
#
loop_
_entity_poly.entity_id
_entity_poly.type
_entity_poly.pdbx_seq_one_letter_code
_entity_poly.pdbx_strand_id
1 'polypeptide(L)'
;MGIEEVRDFKSIFWLGVCRPIELGGLGVRGIVCSGLALQLRWLWFSRTDPERVWQGLDLQFSPMERALFWASTSMVVGNGLTALLWEGRWINIRELLPNLYSCIPKRRRTARTVADGLNGNSWAHDIHGNLGMHEIAQYLKLW
;
A
#
# COMPACT_ATOMS: atom_id res chain seq x y z
N MET A 1 48.64 -31.59 -13.80
CA MET A 1 47.46 -32.31 -13.29
C MET A 1 46.93 -31.52 -12.10
N GLY A 2 46.09 -30.53 -12.37
CA GLY A 2 45.45 -29.69 -11.35
C GLY A 2 43.96 -29.93 -11.43
N ILE A 3 43.38 -30.48 -10.37
CA ILE A 3 41.94 -30.75 -10.29
C ILE A 3 41.35 -29.53 -9.58
N GLU A 4 40.70 -28.65 -10.35
CA GLU A 4 39.84 -27.62 -9.80
C GLU A 4 38.54 -28.28 -9.31
N GLU A 5 38.33 -28.20 -7.99
CA GLU A 5 37.14 -28.69 -7.32
C GLU A 5 36.00 -27.67 -7.57
N VAL A 6 35.18 -27.93 -8.58
CA VAL A 6 33.95 -27.16 -8.84
C VAL A 6 32.95 -27.46 -7.73
N ARG A 7 32.80 -26.54 -6.78
CA ARG A 7 31.71 -26.59 -5.79
C ARG A 7 30.39 -26.34 -6.49
N ASP A 8 29.71 -27.43 -6.81
CA ASP A 8 28.36 -27.45 -7.34
C ASP A 8 27.38 -27.01 -6.23
N PHE A 9 27.03 -25.71 -6.18
CA PHE A 9 25.97 -25.23 -5.31
C PHE A 9 24.63 -25.76 -5.84
N LYS A 10 24.22 -26.95 -5.37
CA LYS A 10 22.88 -27.48 -5.63
C LYS A 10 21.84 -26.47 -5.17
N SER A 11 21.08 -25.93 -6.12
CA SER A 11 19.95 -25.03 -5.84
C SER A 11 18.91 -25.78 -5.01
N ILE A 12 18.85 -25.47 -3.72
CA ILE A 12 17.85 -26.05 -2.80
C ILE A 12 16.51 -25.43 -3.16
N PHE A 13 15.51 -26.26 -3.48
CA PHE A 13 14.14 -25.81 -3.69
C PHE A 13 13.49 -25.44 -2.35
N TRP A 14 13.80 -24.24 -1.86
CA TRP A 14 13.34 -23.70 -0.58
C TRP A 14 11.82 -23.73 -0.42
N LEU A 15 11.08 -23.55 -1.52
CA LEU A 15 9.62 -23.66 -1.53
C LEU A 15 9.10 -25.05 -1.13
N GLY A 16 9.84 -26.12 -1.43
CA GLY A 16 9.49 -27.48 -1.03
C GLY A 16 9.88 -27.76 0.42
N VAL A 17 11.06 -27.30 0.83
CA VAL A 17 11.54 -27.41 2.23
C VAL A 17 10.58 -26.73 3.20
N CYS A 18 10.01 -25.59 2.82
CA CYS A 18 9.14 -24.80 3.69
C CYS A 18 7.67 -25.27 3.73
N ARG A 19 7.30 -26.30 2.97
CA ARG A 19 5.94 -26.86 3.05
C ARG A 19 5.73 -27.56 4.40
N PRO A 20 4.49 -27.57 4.92
CA PRO A 20 4.13 -28.40 6.06
C PRO A 20 4.54 -29.87 5.84
N ILE A 21 4.85 -30.58 6.93
CA ILE A 21 5.23 -32.00 6.89
C ILE A 21 4.11 -32.83 6.23
N GLU A 22 2.85 -32.47 6.50
CA GLU A 22 1.65 -33.08 5.90
C GLU A 22 1.61 -32.98 4.37
N LEU A 23 2.30 -31.99 3.79
CA LEU A 23 2.36 -31.75 2.34
C LEU A 23 3.73 -32.12 1.74
N GLY A 24 4.50 -32.97 2.43
CA GLY A 24 5.78 -33.51 1.95
C GLY A 24 6.97 -32.54 2.05
N GLY A 25 6.85 -31.48 2.86
CA GLY A 25 7.96 -30.58 3.18
C GLY A 25 8.65 -30.91 4.51
N LEU A 26 9.62 -30.08 4.89
CA LEU A 26 10.35 -30.22 6.16
C LEU A 26 9.76 -29.36 7.29
N GLY A 27 8.65 -28.65 7.04
CA GLY A 27 8.01 -27.78 8.04
C GLY A 27 8.85 -26.58 8.47
N VAL A 28 9.95 -26.27 7.76
CA VAL A 28 10.83 -25.14 8.06
C VAL A 28 10.11 -23.84 7.70
N ARG A 29 10.21 -22.80 8.54
CA ARG A 29 9.63 -21.48 8.21
C ARG A 29 10.33 -20.88 6.99
N GLY A 30 9.52 -20.49 6.00
CA GLY A 30 10.01 -19.74 4.84
C GLY A 30 10.55 -18.38 5.25
N ILE A 31 11.85 -18.17 5.09
CA ILE A 31 12.53 -16.91 5.40
C ILE A 31 11.93 -15.77 4.57
N VAL A 32 11.61 -16.02 3.30
CA VAL A 32 10.98 -15.04 2.41
C VAL A 32 9.62 -14.59 2.95
N CYS A 33 8.72 -15.53 3.29
CA CYS A 33 7.41 -15.21 3.85
C CYS A 33 7.51 -14.51 5.21
N SER A 34 8.46 -14.94 6.05
CA SER A 34 8.71 -14.33 7.36
C SER A 34 9.24 -12.90 7.22
N GLY A 35 10.13 -12.65 6.25
CA GLY A 35 10.64 -11.33 5.93
C GLY A 35 9.53 -10.40 5.41
N LEU A 36 8.70 -10.89 4.49
CA LEU A 36 7.54 -10.14 3.99
C LEU A 36 6.57 -9.80 5.13
N ALA A 37 6.23 -10.75 6.00
CA ALA A 37 5.36 -10.49 7.14
C ALA A 37 5.92 -9.40 8.07
N LEU A 38 7.24 -9.40 8.28
CA LEU A 38 7.92 -8.37 9.08
C LEU A 38 7.87 -7.00 8.39
N GLN A 39 8.11 -6.94 7.08
CA GLN A 39 7.97 -5.69 6.30
C GLN A 39 6.54 -5.14 6.35
N LEU A 40 5.52 -5.99 6.17
CA LEU A 40 4.12 -5.58 6.30
C LEU A 40 3.80 -5.05 7.70
N ARG A 41 4.35 -5.69 8.74
CA ARG A 41 4.20 -5.24 10.13
C ARG A 41 4.87 -3.88 10.36
N TRP A 42 6.05 -3.65 9.80
CA TRP A 42 6.71 -2.34 9.88
C TRP A 42 5.95 -1.27 9.10
N LEU A 43 5.39 -1.62 7.94
CA LEU A 43 4.53 -0.73 7.16
C LEU A 43 3.22 -0.40 7.91
N TRP A 44 2.68 -1.32 8.71
CA TRP A 44 1.58 -1.03 9.62
C TRP A 44 2.00 0.00 10.68
N PHE A 45 3.11 -0.28 11.39
CA PHE A 45 3.57 0.59 12.47
C PHE A 45 3.95 2.00 12.02
N SER A 46 4.52 2.14 10.82
CA SER A 46 4.84 3.46 10.27
C SER A 46 3.59 4.34 10.11
N ARG A 47 2.40 3.75 9.96
CA ARG A 47 1.14 4.49 9.83
C ARG A 47 0.38 4.68 11.14
N THR A 48 0.49 3.76 12.08
CA THR A 48 -0.33 3.79 13.31
C THR A 48 0.34 4.47 14.50
N ASP A 49 1.68 4.54 14.53
CA ASP A 49 2.42 5.02 15.71
C ASP A 49 3.45 6.10 15.35
N PRO A 50 2.99 7.32 14.96
CA PRO A 50 3.83 8.40 14.44
C PRO A 50 4.78 9.03 15.47
N GLU A 51 4.58 8.78 16.76
CA GLU A 51 5.39 9.35 17.85
C GLU A 51 6.63 8.51 18.19
N ARG A 52 6.86 7.40 17.48
CA ARG A 52 7.97 6.50 17.79
C ARG A 52 9.28 6.96 17.15
N VAL A 53 10.37 6.74 17.87
CA VAL A 53 11.75 7.04 17.46
C VAL A 53 12.17 6.43 16.11
N TRP A 54 11.50 5.36 15.65
CA TRP A 54 11.77 4.72 14.35
C TRP A 54 11.00 5.33 13.17
N GLN A 55 10.20 6.39 13.37
CA GLN A 55 9.44 7.06 12.30
C GLN A 55 10.30 7.83 11.30
N GLY A 56 11.54 8.16 11.66
CA GLY A 56 12.52 8.76 10.74
C GLY A 56 13.41 7.74 10.03
N LEU A 57 13.22 6.44 10.29
CA LEU A 57 14.00 5.42 9.60
C LEU A 57 13.49 5.31 8.15
N ASP A 58 14.40 5.35 7.19
CA ASP A 58 14.05 5.23 5.77
C ASP A 58 13.67 3.78 5.44
N LEU A 59 12.43 3.42 5.79
CA LEU A 59 11.83 2.12 5.53
C LEU A 59 11.41 2.07 4.06
N GLN A 60 12.30 1.58 3.21
CA GLN A 60 12.02 1.36 1.79
C GLN A 60 11.20 0.07 1.61
N PHE A 61 10.01 0.20 1.03
CA PHE A 61 9.12 -0.92 0.72
C PHE A 61 8.92 -1.06 -0.77
N SER A 62 8.98 -2.30 -1.27
CA SER A 62 8.75 -2.56 -2.69
C SER A 62 7.29 -2.31 -3.10
N PRO A 63 6.99 -2.04 -4.38
CA PRO A 63 5.60 -1.92 -4.87
C PRO A 63 4.75 -3.16 -4.57
N MET A 64 5.36 -4.35 -4.62
CA MET A 64 4.70 -5.62 -4.31
C MET A 64 4.31 -5.72 -2.83
N GLU A 65 5.21 -5.38 -1.92
CA GLU A 65 4.92 -5.34 -0.47
C GLU A 65 3.80 -4.37 -0.15
N ARG A 66 3.83 -3.17 -0.77
CA ARG A 66 2.76 -2.17 -0.61
C ARG A 66 1.43 -2.71 -1.13
N ALA A 67 1.43 -3.36 -2.30
CA ALA A 67 0.21 -3.95 -2.86
C ALA A 67 -0.36 -5.05 -1.94
N LEU A 68 0.49 -5.93 -1.43
CA LEU A 68 0.11 -7.00 -0.50
C LEU A 68 -0.44 -6.43 0.81
N PHE A 69 0.20 -5.39 1.35
CA PHE A 69 -0.29 -4.67 2.52
C PHE A 69 -1.69 -4.12 2.30
N TRP A 70 -1.90 -3.44 1.17
CA TRP A 70 -3.20 -2.86 0.85
C TRP A 70 -4.28 -3.91 0.56
N ALA A 71 -3.92 -5.06 0.01
CA ALA A 71 -4.86 -6.16 -0.20
C ALA A 71 -5.26 -6.86 1.12
N SER A 72 -4.42 -6.80 2.15
CA SER A 72 -4.61 -7.52 3.42
C SER A 72 -5.07 -6.64 4.58
N THR A 73 -5.12 -5.32 4.40
CA THR A 73 -5.50 -4.37 5.46
C THR A 73 -6.66 -3.48 5.00
N SER A 74 -7.51 -3.10 5.94
CA SER A 74 -8.53 -2.07 5.74
C SER A 74 -8.20 -0.86 6.60
N MET A 75 -8.61 0.33 6.15
CA MET A 75 -8.33 1.58 6.83
C MET A 75 -9.63 2.28 7.19
N VAL A 76 -9.83 2.54 8.48
CA VAL A 76 -10.96 3.32 8.99
C VAL A 76 -10.45 4.73 9.31
N VAL A 77 -11.14 5.75 8.78
CA VAL A 77 -10.80 7.14 9.08
C VAL A 77 -11.31 7.50 10.47
N GLY A 78 -10.41 7.95 11.34
CA GLY A 78 -10.75 8.56 12.63
C GLY A 78 -11.18 10.02 12.45
N ASN A 79 -10.45 10.95 13.06
CA ASN A 79 -10.72 12.39 12.94
C ASN A 79 -10.39 13.00 11.57
N GLY A 80 -9.82 12.22 10.63
CA GLY A 80 -9.54 12.65 9.26
C GLY A 80 -8.41 13.67 9.08
N LEU A 81 -7.75 14.12 10.16
CA LEU A 81 -6.72 15.17 10.10
C LEU A 81 -5.41 14.70 9.45
N THR A 82 -5.11 13.41 9.52
CA THR A 82 -3.87 12.83 8.96
C THR A 82 -4.12 11.96 7.73
N ALA A 83 -5.37 11.55 7.50
CA ALA A 83 -5.74 10.75 6.34
C ALA A 83 -5.86 11.66 5.10
N LEU A 84 -5.14 11.34 4.03
CA LEU A 84 -5.30 12.05 2.75
C LEU A 84 -6.61 11.65 2.09
N LEU A 85 -7.37 12.64 1.60
CA LEU A 85 -8.67 12.41 0.98
C LEU A 85 -8.51 11.63 -0.32
N TRP A 86 -7.66 12.13 -1.23
CA TRP A 86 -7.52 11.61 -2.59
C TRP A 86 -6.57 10.43 -2.72
N GLU A 87 -5.47 10.45 -1.96
CA GLU A 87 -4.43 9.40 -1.99
C GLU A 87 -4.66 8.30 -0.91
N GLY A 88 -5.61 8.51 -0.01
CA GLY A 88 -5.93 7.55 1.03
C GLY A 88 -6.73 6.36 0.49
N ARG A 89 -6.48 5.17 1.09
CA ARG A 89 -7.20 3.92 0.76
C ARG A 89 -8.45 3.66 1.59
N TRP A 90 -8.93 4.66 2.32
CA TRP A 90 -10.14 4.53 3.12
C TRP A 90 -11.40 4.34 2.26
N ILE A 91 -11.44 4.93 1.06
CA ILE A 91 -12.54 4.76 0.10
C ILE A 91 -12.04 4.50 -1.34
N ASN A 92 -10.72 4.31 -1.54
CA ASN A 92 -10.11 3.99 -2.84
C ASN A 92 -10.57 4.88 -4.02
N ILE A 93 -10.68 6.20 -3.81
CA ILE A 93 -11.20 7.16 -4.81
C ILE A 93 -10.51 7.01 -6.18
N ARG A 94 -9.18 6.86 -6.18
CA ARG A 94 -8.39 6.69 -7.40
C ARG A 94 -8.83 5.52 -8.27
N GLU A 95 -9.26 4.43 -7.66
CA GLU A 95 -9.71 3.22 -8.36
C GLU A 95 -11.19 3.29 -8.72
N LEU A 96 -12.02 3.88 -7.85
CA LEU A 96 -13.45 4.01 -8.09
C LEU A 96 -13.78 5.06 -9.16
N LEU A 97 -13.06 6.18 -9.18
CA LEU A 97 -13.39 7.38 -9.96
C LEU A 97 -12.16 7.91 -10.72
N PRO A 98 -11.57 7.13 -11.65
CA PRO A 98 -10.31 7.48 -12.30
C PRO A 98 -10.38 8.76 -13.16
N ASN A 99 -11.54 9.07 -13.74
CA ASN A 99 -11.72 10.23 -14.60
C ASN A 99 -11.77 11.51 -13.76
N LEU A 100 -12.58 11.49 -12.70
CA LEU A 100 -12.64 12.58 -11.72
C LEU A 100 -11.30 12.77 -11.01
N TYR A 101 -10.61 11.66 -10.68
CA TYR A 101 -9.28 11.71 -10.08
C TYR A 101 -8.29 12.49 -10.97
N SER A 102 -8.37 12.29 -12.29
CA SER A 102 -7.50 12.92 -13.28
C SER A 102 -7.61 14.45 -13.28
N CYS A 103 -8.79 14.97 -12.98
CA CYS A 103 -9.10 16.41 -12.91
C CYS A 103 -8.48 17.12 -11.70
N ILE A 104 -7.98 16.39 -10.71
CA ILE A 104 -7.48 16.98 -9.47
C ILE A 104 -5.98 17.24 -9.59
N PRO A 105 -5.48 18.47 -9.35
CA PRO A 105 -4.05 18.75 -9.41
C PRO A 105 -3.25 17.91 -8.41
N LYS A 106 -2.07 17.42 -8.80
CA LYS A 106 -1.20 16.58 -7.95
C LYS A 106 -0.95 17.17 -6.55
N ARG A 107 -0.78 18.50 -6.48
CA ARG A 107 -0.59 19.22 -5.21
C ARG A 107 -1.78 19.05 -4.25
N ARG A 108 -3.02 19.05 -4.76
CA ARG A 108 -4.22 18.84 -3.93
C ARG A 108 -4.31 17.40 -3.47
N ARG A 109 -3.98 16.44 -4.34
CA ARG A 109 -3.98 15.00 -4.02
C ARG A 109 -3.10 14.67 -2.81
N THR A 110 -1.92 15.28 -2.72
CA THR A 110 -0.93 15.02 -1.67
C THR A 110 -1.10 15.85 -0.40
N ALA A 111 -1.88 16.95 -0.45
CA ALA A 111 -2.01 17.88 0.68
C ALA A 111 -3.40 17.83 1.35
N ARG A 112 -4.46 17.47 0.60
CA ARG A 112 -5.82 17.50 1.13
C ARG A 112 -6.06 16.35 2.10
N THR A 113 -6.38 16.69 3.35
CA THR A 113 -6.82 15.72 4.36
C THR A 113 -8.32 15.43 4.23
N VAL A 114 -8.79 14.30 4.78
CA VAL A 114 -10.21 13.95 4.80
C VAL A 114 -11.00 14.98 5.60
N ALA A 115 -10.48 15.40 6.75
CA ALA A 115 -11.12 16.42 7.57
C ALA A 115 -11.29 17.75 6.81
N ASP A 116 -10.22 18.24 6.17
CA ASP A 116 -10.29 19.48 5.41
C ASP A 116 -11.23 19.37 4.23
N GLY A 117 -11.19 18.25 3.50
CA GLY A 117 -11.99 18.04 2.31
C GLY A 117 -13.48 17.94 2.62
N LEU A 118 -13.85 17.24 3.70
CA LEU A 118 -15.25 17.13 4.14
C LEU A 118 -15.75 18.45 4.74
N ASN A 119 -14.88 19.27 5.33
CA ASN A 119 -15.25 20.56 5.87
C ASN A 119 -15.80 21.47 4.75
N GLY A 120 -17.07 21.83 4.86
CA GLY A 120 -17.76 22.70 3.89
C GLY A 120 -17.77 22.18 2.45
N ASN A 121 -17.68 20.85 2.24
CA ASN A 121 -17.52 20.24 0.91
C ASN A 121 -16.33 20.80 0.12
N SER A 122 -15.26 21.21 0.80
CA SER A 122 -14.11 21.84 0.14
C SER A 122 -13.38 20.92 -0.85
N TRP A 123 -13.57 19.60 -0.74
CA TRP A 123 -13.08 18.62 -1.69
C TRP A 123 -13.58 18.89 -3.12
N ALA A 124 -14.81 19.41 -3.31
CA ALA A 124 -15.33 19.72 -4.63
C ALA A 124 -14.53 20.83 -5.32
N HIS A 125 -13.94 21.76 -4.56
CA HIS A 125 -13.07 22.81 -5.07
C HIS A 125 -11.68 22.32 -5.49
N ASP A 126 -11.35 21.04 -5.25
CA ASP A 126 -10.09 20.46 -5.73
C ASP A 126 -10.18 19.97 -7.18
N ILE A 127 -11.40 19.88 -7.73
CA ILE A 127 -11.66 19.42 -9.08
C ILE A 127 -11.43 20.59 -10.05
N HIS A 128 -10.48 20.41 -10.96
CA HIS A 128 -10.11 21.43 -11.95
C HIS A 128 -10.35 20.93 -13.37
N GLY A 129 -10.59 21.86 -14.29
CA GLY A 129 -10.79 21.57 -15.70
C GLY A 129 -12.25 21.41 -16.10
N ASN A 130 -12.48 21.07 -17.36
CA ASN A 130 -13.83 20.92 -17.90
C ASN A 130 -14.37 19.52 -17.54
N LEU A 131 -15.52 19.47 -16.87
CA LEU A 131 -16.14 18.20 -16.49
C LEU A 131 -17.02 17.68 -17.62
N GLY A 132 -16.58 16.58 -18.23
CA GLY A 132 -17.40 15.83 -19.18
C GLY A 132 -18.44 14.95 -18.47
N MET A 133 -19.24 14.25 -19.27
CA MET A 133 -20.30 13.37 -18.76
C MET A 133 -19.77 12.27 -17.83
N HIS A 134 -18.58 11.74 -18.09
CA HIS A 134 -18.00 10.66 -17.29
C HIS A 134 -17.53 11.16 -15.92
N GLU A 135 -16.96 12.35 -15.88
CA GLU A 135 -16.51 13.01 -14.65
C GLU A 135 -17.71 13.42 -13.80
N ILE A 136 -18.77 13.96 -14.40
CA ILE A 136 -20.02 14.32 -13.71
C ILE A 136 -20.69 13.06 -13.12
N ALA A 137 -20.77 11.97 -13.90
CA ALA A 137 -21.33 10.72 -13.40
C ALA A 137 -20.52 10.16 -12.23
N GLN A 138 -19.18 10.32 -12.25
CA GLN A 138 -18.32 9.92 -11.14
C GLN A 138 -18.47 10.84 -9.93
N TYR A 139 -18.63 12.14 -10.13
CA TYR A 139 -18.91 13.10 -9.06
C TYR A 139 -20.20 12.75 -8.30
N LEU A 140 -21.27 12.44 -9.04
CA LEU A 140 -22.57 12.06 -8.47
C LEU A 140 -22.55 10.71 -7.72
N LYS A 141 -21.56 9.85 -7.95
CA LYS A 141 -21.39 8.61 -7.17
C LYS A 141 -20.75 8.84 -5.80
N LEU A 142 -20.07 9.96 -5.62
CA LEU A 142 -19.40 10.31 -4.36
C LEU A 142 -20.29 11.12 -3.41
N TRP A 143 -21.41 11.65 -3.93
CA TRP A 143 -22.43 12.43 -3.20
C TRP A 143 -23.64 11.55 -2.87
#